data_AF-A0A366FM61-F1
#
_entry.id   AF-A0A366FM61-F1
#
_cell.length_a   1.000
_cell.length_b   1.000
_cell.length_c   1.000
_cell.angle_alpha   90.00
_cell.angle_beta   90.00
_cell.angle_gamma   90.00
#
_symmetry.space_group_name_H-M   'P 1'
#
loop_
_entity.id
_entity.type
_entity.pdbx_description
1 polymer ?
#
loop_
_entity_poly.entity_id
_entity_poly.type
_entity_poly.pdbx_seq_one_letter_code
_entity_poly.pdbx_strand_id
1 'polypeptide(L)'
;MFDADMRYLAASPRWRSDHRLSEPLIGRSFYDVSPDVGDGWRAVHRRCLAGAVERCEGERVRGPDGGLRRVAWEVRPWRRGAGAIGGIVIASEDVEARARPAEPREAGLDADARRAVGARIASVRFRLDRTERDFARLLGVSRAAVSAWESGRGVGLDDLRRIAERTDTSFEWLAEGLSRRPGAARPEADAAAPGATGQADANGDGRIGPQRLIIGGDLPKAITSAWKVRREGALDAAVGVPQADQDRPSALFLGLPGATIVSGARAPGYGVEKSPDRSARAELMLNLALDGRCRVEQCGREFEGGDDSAVFTSSFDGGRYCYREGGRYLSLAVPATPLLARVPDAEQRLMRPIAACSAPLRLLSSYVSGVMKREGGLDRQTAGSVADHIADLCALMLGARGDERALAEARGLRAAQRSAIQEAIDDGAASCGFSAQTVAGRLGVTPRYVHFLLEEAGAGFGSLVTARRLALVRARLADPQFAGLSVPEIAVACGFGDLQKFQLQFVARFGEQPGAFRARRTA
;
A
#
# COMPACT_ATOMS: atom_id res chain seq x y z
N MET A 1 -0.78 -32.70 -2.68
CA MET A 1 -0.97 -32.98 -1.24
C MET A 1 -1.76 -34.26 -1.11
N PHE A 2 -1.28 -35.17 -0.28
CA PHE A 2 -1.80 -36.54 -0.14
C PHE A 2 -2.10 -36.88 1.32
N ASP A 3 -3.02 -37.80 1.57
CA ASP A 3 -3.21 -38.41 2.88
C ASP A 3 -2.19 -39.54 3.16
N ALA A 4 -2.37 -40.24 4.28
CA ALA A 4 -1.49 -41.32 4.71
C ALA A 4 -1.52 -42.54 3.77
N ASP A 5 -2.61 -42.72 3.02
CA ASP A 5 -2.80 -43.80 2.05
C ASP A 5 -2.43 -43.37 0.62
N MET A 6 -1.71 -42.24 0.49
CA MET A 6 -1.32 -41.64 -0.78
C MET A 6 -2.50 -41.23 -1.68
N ARG A 7 -3.67 -40.94 -1.11
CA ARG A 7 -4.82 -40.39 -1.88
C ARG A 7 -4.73 -38.88 -1.99
N TYR A 8 -5.11 -38.33 -3.14
CA TYR A 8 -5.10 -36.89 -3.36
C TYR A 8 -6.09 -36.17 -2.44
N LEU A 9 -5.59 -35.21 -1.65
CA LEU A 9 -6.39 -34.25 -0.90
C LEU A 9 -6.47 -32.89 -1.60
N ALA A 10 -5.40 -32.53 -2.33
CA ALA A 10 -5.35 -31.35 -3.18
C ALA A 10 -4.23 -31.48 -4.22
N ALA A 11 -4.44 -30.91 -5.41
CA ALA A 11 -3.44 -30.78 -6.46
C ALA A 11 -3.49 -29.37 -7.04
N SER A 12 -2.34 -28.71 -7.23
CA SER A 12 -2.30 -27.38 -7.87
C SER A 12 -2.50 -27.50 -9.39
N PRO A 13 -2.92 -26.42 -10.09
CA PRO A 13 -3.02 -26.42 -11.54
C PRO A 13 -1.71 -26.82 -12.24
N ARG A 14 -0.56 -26.35 -11.72
CA ARG A 14 0.78 -26.70 -12.23
C ARG A 14 1.07 -28.18 -12.07
N TRP A 15 0.81 -28.76 -10.89
CA TRP A 15 0.97 -30.20 -10.66
C TRP A 15 0.16 -31.04 -11.64
N ARG A 16 -1.08 -30.63 -11.96
CA ARG A 16 -1.92 -31.33 -12.95
C ARG A 16 -1.34 -31.22 -14.36
N SER A 17 -0.85 -30.04 -14.73
CA SER A 17 -0.23 -29.79 -16.04
C SER A 17 1.05 -30.62 -16.22
N ASP A 18 1.96 -30.57 -15.26
CA ASP A 18 3.27 -31.22 -15.32
C ASP A 18 3.17 -32.75 -15.43
N HIS A 19 2.15 -33.32 -14.77
CA HIS A 19 1.85 -34.75 -14.74
C HIS A 19 0.73 -35.18 -15.71
N ARG A 20 0.17 -34.26 -16.51
CA ARG A 20 -0.93 -34.50 -17.47
C ARG A 20 -2.14 -35.23 -16.87
N LEU A 21 -2.59 -34.78 -15.70
CA LEU A 21 -3.66 -35.42 -14.93
C LEU A 21 -5.04 -34.83 -15.27
N SER A 22 -6.03 -35.69 -15.52
CA SER A 22 -7.44 -35.33 -15.73
C SER A 22 -8.29 -35.42 -14.45
N GLU A 23 -9.34 -34.62 -14.36
CA GLU A 23 -10.27 -34.62 -13.22
C GLU A 23 -11.30 -35.75 -13.28
N PRO A 24 -11.85 -36.20 -12.13
CA PRO A 24 -11.56 -35.75 -10.75
C PRO A 24 -10.41 -36.52 -10.09
N LEU A 25 -9.57 -35.81 -9.31
CA LEU A 25 -8.40 -36.39 -8.64
C LEU A 25 -8.59 -36.64 -7.14
N ILE A 26 -9.39 -35.83 -6.45
CA ILE A 26 -9.54 -35.90 -4.99
C ILE A 26 -10.09 -37.28 -4.58
N GLY A 27 -9.45 -37.92 -3.61
CA GLY A 27 -9.79 -39.26 -3.12
C GLY A 27 -9.20 -40.44 -3.90
N ARG A 28 -8.63 -40.21 -5.10
CA ARG A 28 -7.92 -41.26 -5.87
C ARG A 28 -6.51 -41.48 -5.33
N SER A 29 -6.03 -42.72 -5.35
CA SER A 29 -4.65 -43.04 -4.97
C SER A 29 -3.66 -42.51 -6.02
N PHE A 30 -2.55 -41.93 -5.57
CA PHE A 30 -1.43 -41.55 -6.44
C PHE A 30 -0.94 -42.73 -7.29
N TYR A 31 -0.93 -43.94 -6.72
CA TYR A 31 -0.46 -45.14 -7.40
C TYR A 31 -1.42 -45.65 -8.48
N ASP A 32 -2.71 -45.34 -8.38
CA ASP A 32 -3.69 -45.67 -9.42
C ASP A 32 -3.62 -44.66 -10.58
N VAL A 33 -3.26 -43.41 -10.26
CA VAL A 33 -3.14 -42.32 -11.23
C VAL A 33 -1.78 -42.34 -11.94
N SER A 34 -0.74 -42.82 -11.26
CA SER A 34 0.62 -42.97 -11.79
C SER A 34 1.15 -44.37 -11.46
N PRO A 35 0.68 -45.41 -12.19
CA PRO A 35 1.07 -46.80 -11.93
C PRO A 35 2.56 -47.05 -12.14
N ASP A 36 3.17 -46.30 -13.08
CA ASP A 36 4.58 -46.41 -13.47
C ASP A 36 5.55 -45.73 -12.50
N VAL A 37 5.09 -45.31 -11.31
CA VAL A 37 5.99 -44.75 -10.30
C VAL A 37 6.94 -45.84 -9.77
N GLY A 38 8.23 -45.64 -10.04
CA GLY A 38 9.29 -46.58 -9.66
C GLY A 38 9.47 -46.74 -8.15
N ASP A 39 10.13 -47.83 -7.76
CA ASP A 39 10.30 -48.22 -6.34
C ASP A 39 11.05 -47.19 -5.49
N GLY A 40 11.93 -46.39 -6.10
CA GLY A 40 12.62 -45.29 -5.45
C GLY A 40 11.66 -44.25 -4.86
N TRP A 41 10.68 -43.81 -5.66
CA TRP A 41 9.67 -42.84 -5.22
C TRP A 41 8.72 -43.44 -4.18
N ARG A 42 8.35 -44.72 -4.31
CA ARG A 42 7.58 -45.45 -3.29
C ARG A 42 8.33 -45.51 -1.95
N ALA A 43 9.65 -45.62 -1.97
CA ALA A 43 10.49 -45.59 -0.78
C ALA A 43 10.56 -44.17 -0.15
N VAL A 44 10.71 -43.12 -0.96
CA VAL A 44 10.64 -41.72 -0.50
C VAL A 44 9.30 -41.43 0.18
N HIS A 45 8.18 -41.84 -0.44
CA HIS A 45 6.85 -41.65 0.15
C HIS A 45 6.73 -42.35 1.51
N ARG A 46 7.18 -43.62 1.62
CA ARG A 46 7.16 -44.36 2.90
C ARG A 46 7.97 -43.67 4.00
N ARG A 47 9.19 -43.21 3.69
CA ARG A 47 10.04 -42.51 4.68
C ARG A 47 9.45 -41.17 5.10
N CYS A 48 8.87 -40.43 4.16
CA CYS A 48 8.22 -39.16 4.47
C CYS A 48 6.91 -39.34 5.27
N LEU A 49 6.14 -40.41 5.00
CA LEU A 49 4.98 -40.81 5.80
C LEU A 49 5.37 -41.28 7.22
N ALA A 50 6.61 -41.75 7.40
CA ALA A 50 7.18 -42.04 8.73
C ALA A 50 7.78 -40.79 9.42
N GLY A 51 7.79 -39.63 8.75
CA GLY A 51 8.18 -38.34 9.34
C GLY A 51 9.44 -37.69 8.77
N ALA A 52 10.10 -38.30 7.78
CA ALA A 52 11.27 -37.72 7.14
C ALA A 52 10.90 -36.55 6.21
N VAL A 53 11.85 -35.63 5.97
CA VAL A 53 11.76 -34.62 4.90
C VAL A 53 12.87 -34.93 3.91
N GLU A 54 12.52 -35.12 2.64
CA GLU A 54 13.47 -35.44 1.58
C GLU A 54 13.39 -34.42 0.45
N ARG A 55 14.55 -34.08 -0.12
CA ARG A 55 14.67 -33.12 -1.22
C ARG A 55 15.78 -33.52 -2.16
N CYS A 56 15.60 -33.17 -3.44
CA CYS A 56 16.63 -33.27 -4.46
C CYS A 56 16.58 -32.01 -5.33
N GLU A 57 17.73 -31.40 -5.63
CA GLU A 57 17.79 -30.15 -6.42
C GLU A 57 17.92 -30.38 -7.94
N GLY A 58 17.83 -31.63 -8.40
CA GLY A 58 17.88 -31.92 -9.83
C GLY A 58 18.06 -33.39 -10.17
N GLU A 59 17.06 -34.18 -9.80
CA GLU A 59 16.95 -35.57 -10.21
C GLU A 59 16.55 -35.67 -11.68
N ARG A 60 17.14 -36.58 -12.45
CA ARG A 60 16.69 -36.85 -13.81
C ARG A 60 15.52 -37.82 -13.77
N VAL A 61 14.32 -37.31 -14.07
CA VAL A 61 13.07 -38.06 -14.05
C VAL A 61 12.51 -38.12 -15.47
N ARG A 62 12.00 -39.28 -15.87
CA ARG A 62 11.30 -39.41 -17.15
C ARG A 62 9.89 -38.84 -17.01
N GLY A 63 9.57 -37.86 -17.84
CA GLY A 63 8.25 -37.24 -17.87
C GLY A 63 7.17 -38.14 -18.48
N PRO A 64 5.88 -37.84 -18.27
CA PRO A 64 4.75 -38.53 -18.90
C PRO A 64 4.74 -38.57 -20.44
N ASP A 65 5.56 -37.75 -21.09
CA ASP A 65 5.76 -37.73 -22.54
C ASP A 65 6.95 -38.58 -23.03
N GLY A 66 7.61 -39.30 -22.11
CA GLY A 66 8.80 -40.12 -22.40
C GLY A 66 10.12 -39.34 -22.43
N GLY A 67 10.07 -38.00 -22.39
CA GLY A 67 11.25 -37.14 -22.33
C GLY A 67 11.94 -37.17 -20.97
N LEU A 68 13.28 -37.12 -20.94
CA LEU A 68 14.03 -36.94 -19.70
C LEU A 68 13.97 -35.47 -19.28
N ARG A 69 13.62 -35.21 -18.02
CA ARG A 69 13.60 -33.88 -17.40
C ARG A 69 14.44 -33.87 -16.15
N ARG A 70 15.07 -32.75 -15.83
CA ARG A 70 15.74 -32.57 -14.54
C ARG A 70 14.78 -31.87 -13.59
N VAL A 71 14.36 -32.52 -12.52
CA VAL A 71 13.33 -32.03 -11.60
C VAL A 71 13.94 -31.84 -10.21
N ALA A 72 13.76 -30.64 -9.64
CA ALA A 72 13.98 -30.37 -8.24
C ALA A 72 12.68 -30.68 -7.50
N TRP A 73 12.77 -31.40 -6.40
CA TRP A 73 11.59 -31.77 -5.64
C TRP A 73 11.87 -31.79 -4.15
N GLU A 74 10.81 -31.62 -3.38
CA GLU A 74 10.78 -31.81 -1.95
C GLU A 74 9.50 -32.54 -1.54
N VAL A 75 9.65 -33.53 -0.67
CA VAL A 75 8.56 -34.26 -0.02
C VAL A 75 8.65 -34.05 1.49
N ARG A 76 7.54 -33.61 2.10
CA ARG A 76 7.45 -33.37 3.55
C ARG A 76 6.13 -33.85 4.15
N PRO A 77 6.11 -34.35 5.40
CA PRO A 77 4.88 -34.71 6.10
C PRO A 77 4.10 -33.46 6.51
N TRP A 78 2.78 -33.58 6.51
CA TRP A 78 1.90 -32.64 7.21
C TRP A 78 1.23 -33.34 8.39
N ARG A 79 0.90 -32.59 9.45
CA ARG A 79 0.40 -33.13 10.72
C ARG A 79 -1.04 -32.71 10.97
N ARG A 80 -1.82 -33.58 11.61
CA ARG A 80 -3.17 -33.28 12.14
C ARG A 80 -3.04 -32.69 13.54
N GLY A 81 -4.15 -32.16 14.08
CA GLY A 81 -4.19 -31.41 15.36
C GLY A 81 -3.61 -32.11 16.60
N ALA A 82 -3.34 -33.42 16.55
CA ALA A 82 -2.69 -34.19 17.62
C ALA A 82 -1.21 -34.53 17.36
N GLY A 83 -0.55 -33.91 16.36
CA GLY A 83 0.86 -34.17 16.01
C GLY A 83 1.10 -35.42 15.16
N ALA A 84 0.10 -36.28 15.01
CA ALA A 84 0.12 -37.43 14.10
C ALA A 84 0.26 -36.99 12.63
N ILE A 85 1.03 -37.73 11.85
CA ILE A 85 1.22 -37.48 10.42
C ILE A 85 -0.09 -37.77 9.71
N GLY A 86 -0.63 -36.77 9.00
CA GLY A 86 -1.86 -36.90 8.24
C GLY A 86 -1.66 -37.35 6.80
N GLY A 87 -0.44 -37.20 6.28
CA GLY A 87 -0.01 -37.53 4.93
C GLY A 87 1.24 -36.73 4.52
N ILE A 88 1.49 -36.59 3.22
CA ILE A 88 2.66 -35.86 2.67
C ILE A 88 2.27 -34.77 1.65
N VAL A 89 3.11 -33.74 1.56
CA VAL A 89 3.09 -32.72 0.51
C VAL A 89 4.30 -32.96 -0.38
N ILE A 90 4.07 -33.07 -1.69
CA ILE A 90 5.12 -33.14 -2.71
C ILE A 90 5.10 -31.82 -3.47
N ALA A 91 6.27 -31.19 -3.57
CA ALA A 91 6.53 -30.07 -4.45
C ALA A 91 7.59 -30.53 -5.47
N SER A 92 7.37 -30.24 -6.74
CA SER A 92 8.31 -30.55 -7.82
C SER A 92 8.35 -29.40 -8.82
N GLU A 93 9.52 -29.17 -9.40
CA GLU A 93 9.78 -28.14 -10.38
C GLU A 93 10.81 -28.63 -11.40
N ASP A 94 10.53 -28.41 -12.69
CA ASP A 94 11.49 -28.68 -13.77
C ASP A 94 12.63 -27.63 -13.75
N VAL A 95 13.84 -28.10 -13.51
CA VAL A 95 15.11 -27.35 -13.43
C VAL A 95 15.72 -27.16 -14.81
N GLU A 96 15.42 -28.02 -15.79
CA GLU A 96 15.87 -27.82 -17.17
C GLU A 96 15.02 -26.78 -17.90
N ALA A 97 13.74 -26.62 -17.53
CA ALA A 97 12.95 -25.44 -17.88
C ALA A 97 13.53 -24.13 -17.32
N ARG A 98 14.39 -24.20 -16.28
CA ARG A 98 15.13 -23.07 -15.69
C ARG A 98 16.50 -22.84 -16.36
N ALA A 99 17.03 -23.81 -17.12
CA ALA A 99 18.37 -23.79 -17.70
C ALA A 99 18.43 -23.80 -19.23
N ARG A 100 17.32 -24.07 -19.93
CA ARG A 100 17.23 -23.72 -21.35
C ARG A 100 17.11 -22.21 -21.46
N PRO A 101 18.09 -21.50 -22.04
CA PRO A 101 17.74 -20.25 -22.72
C PRO A 101 16.62 -20.64 -23.68
N ALA A 102 15.51 -19.90 -23.66
CA ALA A 102 14.56 -20.01 -24.74
C ALA A 102 15.38 -19.85 -26.02
N GLU A 103 15.49 -20.91 -26.83
CA GLU A 103 15.88 -20.74 -28.21
C GLU A 103 15.02 -19.59 -28.74
N PRO A 104 15.61 -18.61 -29.46
CA PRO A 104 14.87 -17.49 -29.97
C PRO A 104 13.83 -18.06 -30.93
N ARG A 105 12.62 -18.28 -30.42
CA ARG A 105 11.44 -18.24 -31.26
C ARG A 105 11.41 -16.81 -31.74
N GLU A 106 11.83 -16.61 -32.98
CA GLU A 106 11.46 -15.50 -33.84
C GLU A 106 9.92 -15.49 -34.04
N ALA A 107 9.16 -15.53 -32.95
CA ALA A 107 7.85 -14.93 -32.89
C ALA A 107 8.14 -13.51 -32.40
N GLY A 108 8.24 -12.58 -33.35
CA GLY A 108 8.49 -11.18 -33.02
C GLY A 108 7.60 -10.74 -31.87
N LEU A 109 8.19 -10.08 -30.86
CA LEU A 109 7.47 -9.39 -29.80
C LEU A 109 6.20 -8.78 -30.41
N ASP A 110 5.03 -9.13 -29.86
CA ASP A 110 3.79 -8.56 -30.36
C ASP A 110 3.85 -7.03 -30.26
N ALA A 111 3.00 -6.34 -31.02
CA ALA A 111 3.03 -4.88 -31.09
C ALA A 111 2.87 -4.21 -29.72
N ASP A 112 2.27 -4.87 -28.73
CA ASP A 112 2.01 -4.34 -27.40
C ASP A 112 3.21 -4.55 -26.47
N ALA A 113 3.89 -5.70 -26.56
CA ALA A 113 5.16 -5.96 -25.88
C ALA A 113 6.26 -5.02 -26.38
N ARG A 114 6.36 -4.79 -27.69
CA ARG A 114 7.31 -3.81 -28.25
C ARG A 114 7.02 -2.38 -27.80
N ARG A 115 5.74 -2.01 -27.75
CA ARG A 115 5.31 -0.70 -27.24
C ARG A 115 5.53 -0.56 -25.74
N ALA A 116 5.47 -1.64 -24.96
CA ALA A 116 5.79 -1.64 -23.54
C ALA A 116 7.29 -1.44 -23.31
N VAL A 117 8.15 -2.13 -24.07
CA VAL A 117 9.61 -1.91 -24.06
C VAL A 117 9.94 -0.46 -24.42
N GLY A 118 9.37 0.07 -25.50
CA GLY A 118 9.59 1.47 -25.90
C GLY A 118 9.14 2.48 -24.85
N ALA A 119 8.01 2.21 -24.17
CA ALA A 119 7.54 3.02 -23.05
C ALA A 119 8.54 3.06 -21.89
N ARG A 120 9.16 1.92 -21.58
CA ARG A 120 10.14 1.81 -20.50
C ARG A 120 11.42 2.56 -20.85
N ILE A 121 11.90 2.49 -22.09
CA ILE A 121 13.03 3.30 -22.57
C ILE A 121 12.75 4.80 -22.42
N ALA A 122 11.56 5.25 -22.84
CA ALA A 122 11.14 6.64 -22.66
C ALA A 122 11.13 7.02 -21.17
N SER A 123 10.63 6.13 -20.30
CA SER A 123 10.64 6.33 -18.85
C SER A 123 12.06 6.43 -18.29
N VAL A 124 13.03 5.63 -18.75
CA VAL A 124 14.45 5.82 -18.40
C VAL A 124 14.92 7.22 -18.77
N ARG A 125 14.66 7.65 -20.01
CA ARG A 125 15.09 8.96 -20.48
C ARG A 125 14.49 10.10 -19.65
N PHE A 126 13.18 10.02 -19.35
CA PHE A 126 12.49 11.03 -18.54
C PHE A 126 12.96 11.01 -17.09
N ARG A 127 13.21 9.84 -16.49
CA ARG A 127 13.80 9.74 -15.14
C ARG A 127 15.18 10.41 -15.04
N LEU A 128 15.94 10.41 -16.13
CA LEU A 128 17.23 11.09 -16.23
C LEU A 128 17.13 12.57 -16.63
N ASP A 129 15.93 13.10 -16.85
CA ASP A 129 15.67 14.47 -17.32
C ASP A 129 16.42 14.83 -18.62
N ARG A 130 16.44 13.91 -19.60
CA ARG A 130 17.18 14.08 -20.86
C ARG A 130 16.24 14.29 -22.05
N THR A 131 16.64 15.18 -22.96
CA THR A 131 16.03 15.22 -24.30
C THR A 131 16.40 13.95 -25.08
N GLU A 132 15.66 13.60 -26.14
CA GLU A 132 16.04 12.47 -27.02
C GLU A 132 17.48 12.63 -27.54
N ARG A 133 17.92 13.87 -27.80
CA ARG A 133 19.26 14.17 -28.31
C ARG A 133 20.33 13.96 -27.24
N ASP A 134 20.04 14.26 -25.99
CA ASP A 134 20.98 14.08 -24.86
C ASP A 134 21.07 12.61 -24.47
N PHE A 135 19.94 11.90 -24.55
CA PHE A 135 19.88 10.46 -24.34
C PHE A 135 20.62 9.71 -25.44
N ALA A 136 20.44 10.11 -26.70
CA ALA A 136 21.17 9.55 -27.84
C ALA A 136 22.70 9.76 -27.69
N ARG A 137 23.13 10.95 -27.23
CA ARG A 137 24.54 11.23 -26.91
C ARG A 137 25.08 10.33 -25.79
N LEU A 138 24.31 10.15 -24.71
CA LEU A 138 24.67 9.26 -23.60
C LEU A 138 24.87 7.80 -24.06
N LEU A 139 24.06 7.35 -25.01
CA LEU A 139 24.05 5.99 -25.53
C LEU A 139 24.96 5.78 -26.76
N GLY A 140 25.60 6.83 -27.27
CA GLY A 140 26.40 6.76 -28.50
C GLY A 140 25.58 6.33 -29.73
N VAL A 141 24.32 6.77 -29.83
CA VAL A 141 23.42 6.47 -30.96
C VAL A 141 22.83 7.75 -31.56
N SER A 142 22.06 7.62 -32.64
CA SER A 142 21.37 8.75 -33.24
C SER A 142 20.07 9.09 -32.49
N ARG A 143 19.65 10.36 -32.53
CA ARG A 143 18.33 10.78 -32.01
C ARG A 143 17.19 9.99 -32.64
N ALA A 144 17.31 9.69 -33.95
CA ALA A 144 16.31 8.93 -34.68
C ALA A 144 16.17 7.49 -34.16
N ALA A 145 17.27 6.87 -33.72
CA ALA A 145 17.25 5.56 -33.08
C ALA A 145 16.46 5.61 -31.75
N VAL A 146 16.76 6.59 -30.88
CA VAL A 146 16.02 6.79 -29.62
C VAL A 146 14.52 6.99 -29.87
N SER A 147 14.15 7.84 -30.84
CA SER A 147 12.75 8.11 -31.16
C SER A 147 12.02 6.87 -31.72
N ALA A 148 12.72 6.05 -32.51
CA ALA A 148 12.19 4.77 -32.98
C ALA A 148 12.01 3.78 -31.82
N TRP A 149 13.00 3.66 -30.93
CA TRP A 149 12.96 2.77 -29.77
C TRP A 149 11.81 3.12 -28.83
N GLU A 150 11.62 4.39 -28.52
CA GLU A 150 10.52 4.86 -27.65
C GLU A 150 9.13 4.61 -28.27
N SER A 151 9.06 4.54 -29.60
CA SER A 151 7.87 4.15 -30.35
C SER A 151 7.67 2.63 -30.43
N GLY A 152 8.53 1.84 -29.79
CA GLY A 152 8.52 0.37 -29.84
C GLY A 152 9.04 -0.21 -31.16
N ARG A 153 9.88 0.52 -31.90
CA ARG A 153 10.43 0.07 -33.19
C ARG A 153 11.94 -0.04 -33.13
N GLY A 154 12.48 -1.11 -33.71
CA GLY A 154 13.92 -1.23 -34.00
C GLY A 154 14.84 -1.25 -32.78
N VAL A 155 14.33 -1.59 -31.59
CA VAL A 155 15.14 -1.80 -30.39
C VAL A 155 15.52 -3.27 -30.26
N GLY A 156 16.82 -3.56 -30.31
CA GLY A 156 17.37 -4.89 -30.07
C GLY A 156 17.74 -5.14 -28.60
N LEU A 157 18.06 -6.38 -28.26
CA LEU A 157 18.51 -6.73 -26.91
C LEU A 157 19.82 -6.02 -26.53
N ASP A 158 20.74 -5.83 -27.48
CA ASP A 158 22.00 -5.12 -27.23
C ASP A 158 21.80 -3.61 -27.02
N ASP A 159 20.76 -3.04 -27.64
CA ASP A 159 20.35 -1.66 -27.37
C ASP A 159 19.77 -1.53 -25.95
N LEU A 160 18.94 -2.49 -25.53
CA LEU A 160 18.41 -2.53 -24.16
C LEU A 160 19.51 -2.72 -23.11
N ARG A 161 20.52 -3.57 -23.39
CA ARG A 161 21.70 -3.73 -22.52
C ARG A 161 22.49 -2.44 -22.43
N ARG A 162 22.73 -1.79 -23.58
CA ARG A 162 23.42 -0.50 -23.61
C ARG A 162 22.67 0.56 -22.84
N ILE A 163 21.35 0.64 -23.00
CA ILE A 163 20.50 1.54 -22.22
C ILE A 163 20.64 1.21 -20.74
N ALA A 164 20.46 -0.04 -20.34
CA ALA A 164 20.59 -0.49 -18.96
C ALA A 164 21.93 -0.06 -18.33
N GLU A 165 23.06 -0.36 -18.98
CA GLU A 165 24.41 -0.03 -18.52
C GLU A 165 24.65 1.48 -18.41
N ARG A 166 24.25 2.25 -19.43
CA ARG A 166 24.52 3.69 -19.50
C ARG A 166 23.61 4.53 -18.61
N THR A 167 22.52 3.94 -18.13
CA THR A 167 21.46 4.63 -17.39
C THR A 167 21.22 4.05 -16.00
N ASP A 168 22.05 3.09 -15.61
CA ASP A 168 21.92 2.33 -14.37
C ASP A 168 20.48 1.81 -14.15
N THR A 169 19.86 1.33 -15.23
CA THR A 169 18.50 0.79 -15.22
C THR A 169 18.55 -0.72 -15.35
N SER A 170 17.67 -1.43 -14.65
CA SER A 170 17.54 -2.88 -14.81
C SER A 170 17.20 -3.24 -16.25
N PHE A 171 18.08 -4.04 -16.87
CA PHE A 171 17.85 -4.66 -18.17
C PHE A 171 16.58 -5.52 -18.16
N GLU A 172 16.38 -6.33 -17.12
CA GLU A 172 15.20 -7.18 -16.96
C GLU A 172 13.92 -6.33 -16.89
N TRP A 173 13.95 -5.21 -16.17
CA TRP A 173 12.81 -4.28 -16.17
C TRP A 173 12.55 -3.70 -17.56
N LEU A 174 13.59 -3.25 -18.25
CA LEU A 174 13.50 -2.71 -19.62
C LEU A 174 12.92 -3.73 -20.61
N ALA A 175 13.37 -4.98 -20.54
CA ALA A 175 12.99 -6.06 -21.43
C ALA A 175 11.63 -6.69 -21.07
N GLU A 176 11.34 -6.91 -19.80
CA GLU A 176 10.27 -7.81 -19.33
C GLU A 176 9.28 -7.13 -18.37
N GLY A 177 9.66 -6.04 -17.71
CA GLY A 177 8.84 -5.41 -16.66
C GLY A 177 8.95 -6.16 -15.33
N LEU A 178 7.91 -6.11 -14.49
CA LEU A 178 7.99 -6.58 -13.10
C LEU A 178 7.73 -8.10 -12.94
N SER A 179 8.79 -8.95 -12.97
CA SER A 179 8.94 -10.27 -12.26
C SER A 179 10.21 -11.02 -12.74
N ARG A 180 11.09 -11.75 -11.98
CA ARG A 180 11.28 -12.21 -10.57
C ARG A 180 12.82 -12.32 -10.29
N ARG A 181 13.27 -11.92 -9.09
CA ARG A 181 14.68 -11.75 -8.61
C ARG A 181 15.53 -13.03 -8.37
N PRO A 182 16.90 -13.01 -8.17
CA PRO A 182 17.63 -12.22 -7.13
C PRO A 182 19.07 -11.69 -7.40
N GLY A 183 19.45 -10.59 -6.73
CA GLY A 183 20.84 -10.22 -6.37
C GLY A 183 21.19 -8.74 -6.58
N ALA A 184 21.34 -7.95 -5.51
CA ALA A 184 21.53 -6.49 -5.55
C ALA A 184 22.81 -6.02 -4.87
N ALA A 185 23.38 -4.91 -5.36
CA ALA A 185 24.28 -4.03 -4.63
C ALA A 185 23.94 -2.55 -4.97
N ARG A 186 24.03 -1.67 -3.96
CA ARG A 186 23.54 -0.27 -3.92
C ARG A 186 24.65 0.76 -4.28
N PRO A 187 24.28 2.01 -4.61
CA PRO A 187 25.13 3.05 -5.20
C PRO A 187 25.41 4.24 -4.25
N GLU A 188 26.15 5.23 -4.76
CA GLU A 188 26.34 6.56 -4.15
C GLU A 188 25.68 7.68 -4.98
N ALA A 189 25.32 8.76 -4.25
CA ALA A 189 24.37 9.80 -4.59
C ALA A 189 25.01 11.06 -5.20
N ASP A 190 24.23 11.90 -5.92
CA ASP A 190 23.97 13.27 -5.47
C ASP A 190 22.91 14.10 -6.24
N ALA A 191 22.30 15.02 -5.49
CA ALA A 191 21.63 16.29 -5.81
C ALA A 191 20.40 16.35 -6.76
N ALA A 192 19.24 16.58 -6.15
CA ALA A 192 17.93 16.80 -6.77
C ALA A 192 17.63 18.27 -7.11
N ALA A 193 16.97 18.51 -8.25
CA ALA A 193 16.32 19.78 -8.62
C ALA A 193 14.77 19.63 -8.70
N PRO A 194 14.00 20.68 -8.39
CA PRO A 194 12.56 20.58 -8.07
C PRO A 194 11.66 20.57 -9.31
N GLY A 195 10.58 19.77 -9.30
CA GLY A 195 9.50 19.92 -10.28
C GLY A 195 8.33 18.94 -10.11
N ALA A 196 7.09 19.43 -10.10
CA ALA A 196 5.85 18.68 -10.32
C ALA A 196 5.55 17.45 -9.43
N THR A 197 5.51 17.63 -8.11
CA THR A 197 4.31 17.22 -7.35
C THR A 197 3.32 18.38 -7.42
N GLY A 198 2.01 18.09 -7.43
CA GLY A 198 0.96 19.11 -7.52
C GLY A 198 1.34 20.37 -6.75
N GLN A 199 1.35 21.51 -7.45
CA GLN A 199 1.54 22.81 -6.79
C GLN A 199 0.55 22.81 -5.63
N ALA A 200 1.07 22.88 -4.41
CA ALA A 200 0.22 23.04 -3.25
C ALA A 200 -0.43 24.40 -3.41
N ASP A 201 -1.62 24.41 -4.03
CA ASP A 201 -2.43 25.61 -4.19
C ASP A 201 -2.82 26.01 -2.79
N ALA A 202 -2.02 26.93 -2.24
CA ALA A 202 -2.35 27.54 -0.98
C ALA A 202 -3.71 28.19 -1.14
N ASN A 203 -4.55 28.07 -0.11
CA ASN A 203 -5.71 28.92 0.03
C ASN A 203 -5.22 30.40 -0.01
N GLY A 204 -6.11 31.35 -0.27
CA GLY A 204 -5.75 32.78 -0.40
C GLY A 204 -4.95 33.37 0.79
N ASP A 205 -4.81 32.63 1.90
CA ASP A 205 -4.04 32.93 3.10
C ASP A 205 -2.62 32.29 3.16
N GLY A 206 -2.19 31.56 2.11
CA GLY A 206 -0.88 30.89 2.09
C GLY A 206 -0.85 29.51 2.77
N ARG A 207 -1.98 29.00 3.27
CA ARG A 207 -2.09 27.70 3.96
C ARG A 207 -2.55 26.60 3.01
N ILE A 208 -2.05 25.37 3.25
CA ILE A 208 -2.32 24.18 2.45
C ILE A 208 -3.42 23.37 3.15
N GLY A 209 -4.61 23.29 2.56
CA GLY A 209 -5.75 22.60 3.16
C GLY A 209 -6.52 21.72 2.19
N PRO A 210 -7.39 20.81 2.68
CA PRO A 210 -8.21 19.97 1.83
C PRO A 210 -9.19 20.81 1.00
N GLN A 211 -9.27 20.51 -0.30
CA GLN A 211 -10.16 21.14 -1.26
C GLN A 211 -11.20 20.12 -1.74
N ARG A 212 -12.45 20.56 -1.93
CA ARG A 212 -13.50 19.70 -2.47
C ARG A 212 -13.43 19.69 -3.99
N LEU A 213 -13.25 18.51 -4.58
CA LEU A 213 -13.32 18.27 -6.01
C LEU A 213 -14.67 17.67 -6.38
N ILE A 214 -15.31 18.22 -7.41
CA ILE A 214 -16.51 17.66 -8.03
C ILE A 214 -16.05 16.76 -9.19
N ILE A 215 -16.29 15.45 -9.08
CA ILE A 215 -15.84 14.50 -10.09
C ILE A 215 -16.66 14.68 -11.37
N GLY A 216 -16.04 15.32 -12.37
CA GLY A 216 -16.61 15.58 -13.70
C GLY A 216 -16.54 17.03 -14.18
N GLY A 217 -16.41 18.01 -13.28
CA GLY A 217 -16.34 19.45 -13.62
C GLY A 217 -14.95 20.07 -13.45
N ASP A 218 -14.28 19.76 -12.33
CA ASP A 218 -13.05 20.43 -11.90
C ASP A 218 -12.04 19.45 -11.29
N LEU A 219 -11.61 18.42 -12.03
CA LEU A 219 -10.40 17.70 -11.62
C LEU A 219 -9.17 18.50 -12.11
N PRO A 220 -8.14 18.74 -11.27
CA PRO A 220 -6.89 19.36 -11.69
C PRO A 220 -6.32 18.65 -12.93
N LYS A 221 -5.74 19.40 -13.88
CA LYS A 221 -5.13 18.83 -15.11
C LYS A 221 -4.11 17.72 -14.83
N ALA A 222 -3.44 17.76 -13.67
CA ALA A 222 -2.52 16.73 -13.19
C ALA A 222 -3.20 15.41 -12.80
N ILE A 223 -4.49 15.42 -12.46
CA ILE A 223 -5.29 14.22 -12.14
C ILE A 223 -6.06 13.73 -13.38
N THR A 224 -6.48 14.62 -14.29
CA THR A 224 -7.37 14.26 -15.42
C THR A 224 -6.71 13.62 -16.62
N SER A 225 -5.44 13.92 -16.93
CA SER A 225 -4.80 13.38 -18.15
C SER A 225 -4.81 11.85 -18.21
N ALA A 226 -4.79 11.19 -17.05
CA ALA A 226 -4.73 9.73 -16.94
C ALA A 226 -6.07 9.04 -16.63
N TRP A 227 -7.10 9.73 -16.10
CA TRP A 227 -8.29 9.07 -15.53
C TRP A 227 -9.48 9.15 -16.50
N LYS A 228 -9.74 8.08 -17.25
CA LYS A 228 -11.01 7.92 -17.99
C LYS A 228 -12.05 7.30 -17.06
N VAL A 229 -12.86 8.14 -16.43
CA VAL A 229 -13.98 7.67 -15.63
C VAL A 229 -15.02 7.04 -16.56
N ARG A 230 -15.15 5.71 -16.54
CA ARG A 230 -16.23 4.99 -17.22
C ARG A 230 -17.10 4.31 -16.17
N ARG A 231 -18.39 4.64 -16.17
CA ARG A 231 -19.39 3.89 -15.40
C ARG A 231 -19.51 2.51 -16.03
N GLU A 232 -19.10 1.46 -15.32
CA GLU A 232 -19.33 0.10 -15.77
C GLU A 232 -20.85 -0.15 -15.76
N GLY A 233 -21.43 -0.50 -16.91
CA GLY A 233 -22.87 -0.51 -17.13
C GLY A 233 -23.62 -1.61 -16.40
N ALA A 234 -24.81 -1.23 -15.91
CA ALA A 234 -25.99 -2.04 -15.57
C ALA A 234 -25.88 -3.16 -14.53
N LEU A 235 -26.22 -2.84 -13.27
CA LEU A 235 -27.27 -3.55 -12.55
C LEU A 235 -28.46 -2.58 -12.46
N ASP A 236 -29.44 -2.81 -13.32
CA ASP A 236 -30.73 -2.14 -13.50
C ASP A 236 -30.78 -0.61 -13.70
N ALA A 237 -31.43 -0.23 -14.80
CA ALA A 237 -31.62 1.11 -15.32
C ALA A 237 -32.61 1.98 -14.52
N ALA A 238 -32.49 2.02 -13.18
CA ALA A 238 -33.45 2.74 -12.32
C ALA A 238 -32.87 3.94 -11.55
N VAL A 239 -31.55 4.19 -11.55
CA VAL A 239 -30.99 5.36 -10.85
C VAL A 239 -30.49 6.39 -11.85
N GLY A 240 -31.35 7.36 -12.13
CA GLY A 240 -31.11 8.49 -13.02
C GLY A 240 -29.82 9.25 -12.70
N VAL A 241 -29.30 9.95 -13.71
CA VAL A 241 -28.22 10.93 -13.52
C VAL A 241 -28.70 11.96 -12.50
N PRO A 242 -28.00 12.16 -11.37
CA PRO A 242 -28.40 13.20 -10.45
C PRO A 242 -28.26 14.56 -11.13
N GLN A 243 -29.39 15.25 -11.29
CA GLN A 243 -29.46 16.53 -12.01
C GLN A 243 -28.96 17.71 -11.17
N ALA A 244 -28.71 17.52 -9.87
CA ALA A 244 -28.23 18.54 -8.94
C ALA A 244 -26.73 18.40 -8.62
N ASP A 245 -26.03 19.53 -8.51
CA ASP A 245 -24.59 19.59 -8.16
C ASP A 245 -24.29 19.01 -6.76
N GLN A 246 -25.32 18.92 -5.89
CA GLN A 246 -25.25 18.33 -4.55
C GLN A 246 -25.15 16.79 -4.55
N ASP A 247 -25.58 16.13 -5.62
CA ASP A 247 -25.59 14.67 -5.75
C ASP A 247 -24.40 14.13 -6.57
N ARG A 248 -23.51 15.02 -7.03
CA ARG A 248 -22.29 14.61 -7.73
C ARG A 248 -21.30 14.02 -6.72
N PRO A 249 -20.66 12.89 -7.02
CA PRO A 249 -19.65 12.32 -6.13
C PRO A 249 -18.52 13.34 -5.97
N SER A 250 -18.37 13.85 -4.75
CA SER A 250 -17.30 14.77 -4.40
C SER A 250 -16.19 14.06 -3.65
N ALA A 251 -14.94 14.36 -4.00
CA ALA A 251 -13.75 13.90 -3.30
C ALA A 251 -13.10 15.09 -2.59
N LEU A 252 -12.38 14.83 -1.50
CA LEU A 252 -11.45 15.77 -0.91
C LEU A 252 -10.06 15.50 -1.48
N PHE A 253 -9.38 16.58 -1.86
CA PHE A 253 -8.03 16.58 -2.40
C PHE A 253 -7.12 17.42 -1.52
N LEU A 254 -5.91 16.93 -1.26
CA LEU A 254 -4.89 17.68 -0.55
C LEU A 254 -3.53 17.44 -1.21
N GLY A 255 -2.98 18.47 -1.82
CA GLY A 255 -1.62 18.48 -2.36
C GLY A 255 -0.61 18.89 -1.29
N LEU A 256 0.38 18.03 -1.03
CA LEU A 256 1.49 18.29 -0.12
C LEU A 256 2.81 18.39 -0.91
N PRO A 257 3.85 19.04 -0.37
CA PRO A 257 5.19 18.99 -0.94
C PRO A 257 5.73 17.54 -0.89
N GLY A 258 5.62 16.78 -1.97
CA GLY A 258 6.09 15.39 -2.03
C GLY A 258 5.02 14.30 -1.81
N ALA A 259 3.74 14.64 -1.68
CA ALA A 259 2.66 13.66 -1.62
C ALA A 259 1.31 14.26 -2.05
N THR A 260 0.42 13.44 -2.57
CA THR A 260 -0.97 13.84 -2.87
C THR A 260 -1.94 12.91 -2.16
N ILE A 261 -2.97 13.47 -1.54
CA ILE A 261 -4.03 12.72 -0.86
C ILE A 261 -5.35 12.97 -1.58
N VAL A 262 -6.08 11.90 -1.87
CA VAL A 262 -7.47 11.94 -2.36
C VAL A 262 -8.31 11.03 -1.50
N SER A 263 -9.40 11.56 -0.94
CA SER A 263 -10.35 10.81 -0.12
C SER A 263 -11.76 11.05 -0.62
N GLY A 264 -12.61 10.03 -0.62
CA GLY A 264 -14.01 10.23 -1.00
C GLY A 264 -14.87 9.00 -0.83
N ALA A 265 -16.11 9.10 -1.29
CA ALA A 265 -17.04 7.98 -1.40
C ALA A 265 -17.26 7.62 -2.88
N ARG A 266 -17.49 6.33 -3.14
CA ARG A 266 -17.89 5.79 -4.44
C ARG A 266 -19.29 5.22 -4.32
N ALA A 267 -20.13 5.53 -5.31
CA ALA A 267 -21.43 4.89 -5.44
C ALA A 267 -21.27 3.40 -5.86
N PRO A 268 -22.28 2.55 -5.60
CA PRO A 268 -22.31 1.19 -6.13
C PRO A 268 -22.19 1.15 -7.66
N GLY A 269 -21.52 0.12 -8.19
CA GLY A 269 -21.29 -0.04 -9.63
C GLY A 269 -20.39 1.04 -10.25
N TYR A 270 -19.63 1.78 -9.43
CA TYR A 270 -18.73 2.81 -9.92
C TYR A 270 -17.35 2.22 -10.25
N GLY A 271 -16.92 2.41 -11.50
CA GLY A 271 -15.60 2.02 -12.02
C GLY A 271 -14.80 3.24 -12.47
N VAL A 272 -13.47 3.15 -12.34
CA VAL A 272 -12.52 4.09 -12.93
C VAL A 272 -11.57 3.29 -13.80
N GLU A 273 -11.40 3.73 -15.04
CA GLU A 273 -10.37 3.21 -15.92
C GLU A 273 -9.29 4.26 -16.09
N LYS A 274 -8.12 3.98 -15.53
CA LYS A 274 -6.95 4.82 -15.72
C LYS A 274 -6.26 4.42 -17.02
N SER A 275 -6.18 5.37 -17.95
CA SER A 275 -5.29 5.26 -19.11
C SER A 275 -3.84 5.45 -18.66
N PRO A 276 -2.87 4.77 -19.30
CA PRO A 276 -1.46 5.05 -19.04
C PRO A 276 -1.15 6.51 -19.30
N ASP A 277 -0.50 7.19 -18.36
CA ASP A 277 -0.03 8.57 -18.53
C ASP A 277 1.49 8.58 -18.52
N ARG A 278 2.04 8.70 -19.73
CA ARG A 278 3.47 8.67 -20.00
C ARG A 278 4.11 10.06 -19.95
N SER A 279 3.31 11.11 -19.73
CA SER A 279 3.76 12.50 -19.64
C SER A 279 3.93 12.96 -18.18
N ALA A 280 3.24 12.31 -17.25
CA ALA A 280 3.36 12.57 -15.82
C ALA A 280 4.61 11.93 -15.20
N ARG A 281 5.12 12.51 -14.10
CA ARG A 281 6.17 11.91 -13.29
C ARG A 281 5.65 10.61 -12.67
N ALA A 282 6.52 9.60 -12.60
CA ALA A 282 6.17 8.31 -12.02
C ALA A 282 5.94 8.45 -10.50
N GLU A 283 4.77 8.01 -10.04
CA GLU A 283 4.38 7.98 -8.63
C GLU A 283 3.96 6.56 -8.26
N LEU A 284 4.20 6.19 -7.01
CA LEU A 284 3.61 5.02 -6.40
C LEU A 284 2.32 5.44 -5.69
N MET A 285 1.24 4.76 -6.05
CA MET A 285 -0.11 5.04 -5.57
C MET A 285 -0.49 4.01 -4.52
N LEU A 286 -0.76 4.41 -3.27
CA LEU A 286 -1.42 3.54 -2.30
C LEU A 286 -2.93 3.71 -2.43
N ASN A 287 -3.65 2.63 -2.71
CA ASN A 287 -5.11 2.63 -2.74
C ASN A 287 -5.63 1.81 -1.57
N LEU A 288 -6.39 2.45 -0.69
CA LEU A 288 -6.97 1.89 0.52
C LEU A 288 -8.51 1.96 0.41
N ALA A 289 -9.16 0.82 0.58
CA ALA A 289 -10.59 0.77 0.85
C ALA A 289 -10.80 0.95 2.35
N LEU A 290 -11.43 2.06 2.74
CA LEU A 290 -11.77 2.33 4.15
C LEU A 290 -12.99 1.52 4.57
N ASP A 291 -13.96 1.41 3.66
CA ASP A 291 -15.05 0.45 3.75
C ASP A 291 -15.52 0.03 2.35
N GLY A 292 -16.19 -1.10 2.30
CA GLY A 292 -16.71 -1.67 1.06
C GLY A 292 -15.67 -2.49 0.30
N ARG A 293 -16.13 -3.13 -0.79
CA ARG A 293 -15.30 -4.01 -1.61
C ARG A 293 -14.78 -3.31 -2.84
N CYS A 294 -13.46 -3.31 -2.99
CA CYS A 294 -12.76 -2.78 -4.15
C CYS A 294 -12.06 -3.89 -4.94
N ARG A 295 -12.01 -3.70 -6.26
CA ARG A 295 -11.26 -4.54 -7.19
C ARG A 295 -10.34 -3.63 -7.99
N VAL A 296 -9.06 -3.94 -8.00
CA VAL A 296 -8.03 -3.18 -8.72
C VAL A 296 -7.34 -4.12 -9.70
N GLU A 297 -7.24 -3.71 -10.95
CA GLU A 297 -6.54 -4.42 -12.01
C GLU A 297 -5.46 -3.50 -12.59
N GLN A 298 -4.21 -3.95 -12.64
CA GLN A 298 -3.12 -3.20 -13.27
C GLN A 298 -2.05 -4.17 -13.75
N CYS A 299 -1.55 -3.96 -14.97
CA CYS A 299 -0.49 -4.78 -15.58
C CYS A 299 -0.78 -6.30 -15.52
N GLY A 300 -2.03 -6.70 -15.81
CA GLY A 300 -2.44 -8.12 -15.81
C GLY A 300 -2.53 -8.78 -14.43
N ARG A 301 -2.36 -8.01 -13.36
CA ARG A 301 -2.53 -8.46 -11.97
C ARG A 301 -3.82 -7.89 -11.41
N GLU A 302 -4.42 -8.65 -10.50
CA GLU A 302 -5.67 -8.31 -9.86
C GLU A 302 -5.51 -8.32 -8.34
N PHE A 303 -6.17 -7.38 -7.70
CA PHE A 303 -6.35 -7.29 -6.27
C PHE A 303 -7.84 -7.14 -5.98
N GLU A 304 -8.36 -7.95 -5.07
CA GLU A 304 -9.69 -7.78 -4.48
C GLU A 304 -9.52 -7.58 -2.99
N GLY A 305 -10.16 -6.54 -2.46
CA GLY A 305 -10.00 -6.08 -1.09
C GLY A 305 -11.31 -5.59 -0.50
N GLY A 306 -11.47 -5.76 0.81
CA GLY A 306 -12.58 -5.23 1.60
C GLY A 306 -12.12 -4.11 2.54
N ASP A 307 -12.82 -3.97 3.66
CA ASP A 307 -12.54 -2.98 4.69
C ASP A 307 -11.06 -3.01 5.14
N ASP A 308 -10.48 -1.81 5.24
CA ASP A 308 -9.09 -1.54 5.62
C ASP A 308 -8.01 -2.26 4.78
N SER A 309 -8.37 -2.77 3.61
CA SER A 309 -7.43 -3.43 2.71
C SER A 309 -6.80 -2.43 1.75
N ALA A 310 -5.52 -2.64 1.44
CA ALA A 310 -4.80 -1.73 0.56
C ALA A 310 -3.87 -2.45 -0.42
N VAL A 311 -3.57 -1.75 -1.50
CA VAL A 311 -2.66 -2.19 -2.56
C VAL A 311 -1.89 -1.00 -3.12
N PHE A 312 -0.61 -1.22 -3.44
CA PHE A 312 0.17 -0.24 -4.21
C PHE A 312 -0.01 -0.45 -5.72
N THR A 313 -0.21 0.64 -6.45
CA THR A 313 -0.24 0.69 -7.92
C THR A 313 0.78 1.70 -8.45
N SER A 314 1.07 1.63 -9.74
CA SER A 314 1.89 2.61 -10.46
C SER A 314 1.00 3.71 -11.03
N SER A 315 1.46 4.96 -10.97
CA SER A 315 0.75 6.06 -11.63
C SER A 315 0.98 6.09 -13.15
N PHE A 316 2.07 5.46 -13.61
CA PHE A 316 2.50 5.42 -15.00
C PHE A 316 1.68 4.41 -15.83
N ASP A 317 1.27 3.31 -15.19
CA ASP A 317 0.55 2.22 -15.84
C ASP A 317 -0.97 2.42 -15.82
N GLY A 318 -1.62 2.05 -16.92
CA GLY A 318 -3.08 2.01 -16.97
C GLY A 318 -3.65 0.88 -16.11
N GLY A 319 -4.87 1.05 -15.61
CA GLY A 319 -5.51 0.07 -14.74
C GLY A 319 -6.99 0.34 -14.51
N ARG A 320 -7.71 -0.64 -13.97
CA ARG A 320 -9.13 -0.54 -13.63
C ARG A 320 -9.31 -0.58 -12.11
N TYR A 321 -10.21 0.25 -11.59
CA TYR A 321 -10.54 0.34 -10.17
C TYR A 321 -12.06 0.32 -10.03
N CYS A 322 -12.64 -0.72 -9.43
CA CYS A 322 -14.08 -0.89 -9.31
C CYS A 322 -14.52 -1.04 -7.85
N TYR A 323 -15.66 -0.42 -7.50
CA TYR A 323 -16.33 -0.59 -6.21
C TYR A 323 -17.72 -1.17 -6.45
N ARG A 324 -17.94 -2.43 -6.04
CA ARG A 324 -19.19 -3.14 -6.36
C ARG A 324 -20.37 -2.65 -5.53
N GLU A 325 -20.18 -2.62 -4.21
CA GLU A 325 -21.23 -2.30 -3.23
C GLU A 325 -21.19 -0.82 -2.79
N GLY A 326 -20.38 0.01 -3.48
CA GLY A 326 -20.01 1.35 -3.00
C GLY A 326 -18.97 1.27 -1.88
N GLY A 327 -18.56 2.43 -1.37
CA GLY A 327 -17.65 2.49 -0.23
C GLY A 327 -16.80 3.76 -0.19
N ARG A 328 -16.08 3.94 0.91
CA ARG A 328 -15.12 5.02 1.12
C ARG A 328 -13.71 4.56 0.78
N TYR A 329 -12.95 5.47 0.20
CA TYR A 329 -11.57 5.19 -0.22
C TYR A 329 -10.63 6.31 0.17
N LEU A 330 -9.36 5.93 0.30
CA LEU A 330 -8.22 6.82 0.40
C LEU A 330 -7.20 6.41 -0.68
N SER A 331 -6.80 7.35 -1.52
CA SER A 331 -5.72 7.19 -2.49
C SER A 331 -4.59 8.17 -2.16
N LEU A 332 -3.38 7.65 -2.02
CA LEU A 332 -2.17 8.45 -1.82
C LEU A 332 -1.26 8.30 -3.02
N ALA A 333 -0.70 9.40 -3.51
CA ALA A 333 0.37 9.40 -4.50
C ALA A 333 1.66 9.90 -3.86
N VAL A 334 2.75 9.14 -4.00
CA VAL A 334 4.08 9.53 -3.55
C VAL A 334 5.06 9.40 -4.74
N PRO A 335 5.95 10.37 -4.98
CA PRO A 335 6.92 10.29 -6.07
C PRO A 335 7.74 9.00 -6.00
N ALA A 336 7.83 8.29 -7.13
CA ALA A 336 8.49 6.98 -7.17
C ALA A 336 10.00 7.10 -6.92
N THR A 337 10.68 8.10 -7.51
CA THR A 337 12.13 8.28 -7.42
C THR A 337 12.67 8.32 -5.98
N PRO A 338 12.23 9.24 -5.09
CA PRO A 338 12.73 9.29 -3.72
C PRO A 338 12.35 8.05 -2.90
N LEU A 339 11.23 7.40 -3.22
CA LEU A 339 10.79 6.20 -2.51
C LEU A 339 11.60 4.96 -2.94
N LEU A 340 11.94 4.85 -4.23
CA LEU A 340 12.77 3.78 -4.79
C LEU A 340 14.23 3.89 -4.36
N ALA A 341 14.75 5.10 -4.17
CA ALA A 341 16.09 5.29 -3.59
C ALA A 341 16.22 4.63 -2.20
N ARG A 342 15.12 4.64 -1.43
CA ARG A 342 15.03 4.09 -0.08
C ARG A 342 14.66 2.60 -0.09
N VAL A 343 13.78 2.22 -1.00
CA VAL A 343 13.29 0.84 -1.17
C VAL A 343 13.43 0.44 -2.64
N PRO A 344 14.61 0.00 -3.10
CA PRO A 344 14.87 -0.32 -4.51
C PRO A 344 13.93 -1.39 -5.08
N ASP A 345 13.35 -2.22 -4.22
CA ASP A 345 12.42 -3.31 -4.58
C ASP A 345 10.95 -2.98 -4.40
N ALA A 346 10.60 -1.71 -4.14
CA ALA A 346 9.23 -1.30 -3.90
C ALA A 346 8.29 -1.75 -5.03
N GLU A 347 8.77 -1.72 -6.28
CA GLU A 347 7.94 -2.11 -7.43
C GLU A 347 7.52 -3.59 -7.40
N GLN A 348 8.29 -4.47 -6.76
CA GLN A 348 7.93 -5.89 -6.62
C GLN A 348 6.73 -6.10 -5.68
N ARG A 349 6.40 -5.09 -4.88
CA ARG A 349 5.27 -5.07 -3.95
C ARG A 349 4.01 -4.44 -4.55
N LEU A 350 4.08 -3.84 -5.75
CA LEU A 350 2.88 -3.38 -6.46
C LEU A 350 1.94 -4.55 -6.69
N MET A 351 0.64 -4.27 -6.71
CA MET A 351 -0.43 -5.25 -6.90
C MET A 351 -0.36 -6.45 -5.94
N ARG A 352 0.28 -6.30 -4.76
CA ARG A 352 0.24 -7.29 -3.68
C ARG A 352 -0.64 -6.75 -2.54
N PRO A 353 -1.52 -7.58 -1.95
CA PRO A 353 -2.30 -7.18 -0.79
C PRO A 353 -1.42 -6.73 0.36
N ILE A 354 -1.77 -5.60 0.98
CA ILE A 354 -1.27 -5.20 2.29
C ILE A 354 -2.30 -5.67 3.32
N ALA A 355 -1.86 -6.42 4.32
CA ALA A 355 -2.75 -6.91 5.35
C ALA A 355 -3.38 -5.73 6.12
N ALA A 356 -4.71 -5.76 6.31
CA ALA A 356 -5.44 -4.75 7.09
C ALA A 356 -4.91 -4.65 8.55
N CYS A 357 -4.37 -5.74 9.08
CA CYS A 357 -3.74 -5.75 10.40
C CYS A 357 -2.31 -5.16 10.43
N SER A 358 -1.79 -4.64 9.31
CA SER A 358 -0.50 -3.96 9.25
C SER A 358 -0.52 -2.67 10.10
N ALA A 359 0.36 -2.59 11.09
CA ALA A 359 0.45 -1.41 11.96
C ALA A 359 0.77 -0.11 11.17
N PRO A 360 1.73 -0.09 10.22
CA PRO A 360 1.95 1.08 9.36
C PRO A 360 0.73 1.51 8.55
N LEU A 361 -0.08 0.58 8.05
CA LEU A 361 -1.28 0.90 7.27
C LEU A 361 -2.36 1.56 8.13
N ARG A 362 -2.65 0.99 9.31
CA ARG A 362 -3.63 1.56 10.24
C ARG A 362 -3.22 2.96 10.71
N LEU A 363 -1.94 3.12 11.05
CA LEU A 363 -1.40 4.41 11.48
C LEU A 363 -1.46 5.45 10.35
N LEU A 364 -1.12 5.06 9.12
CA LEU A 364 -1.25 5.94 7.95
C LEU A 364 -2.70 6.34 7.72
N SER A 365 -3.65 5.41 7.80
CA SER A 365 -5.07 5.67 7.60
C SER A 365 -5.62 6.70 8.61
N SER A 366 -5.36 6.49 9.91
CA SER A 366 -5.76 7.45 10.98
C SER A 366 -5.03 8.78 10.83
N TYR A 367 -3.72 8.77 10.57
CA TYR A 367 -2.91 9.99 10.43
C TYR A 367 -3.41 10.87 9.29
N VAL A 368 -3.61 10.29 8.10
CA VAL A 368 -4.12 11.03 6.94
C VAL A 368 -5.55 11.49 7.17
N SER A 369 -6.41 10.65 7.76
CA SER A 369 -7.79 11.03 8.09
C SER A 369 -7.84 12.23 9.05
N GLY A 370 -6.96 12.26 10.05
CA GLY A 370 -6.81 13.39 10.97
C GLY A 370 -6.35 14.67 10.28
N VAL A 371 -5.37 14.56 9.38
CA VAL A 371 -4.91 15.69 8.55
C VAL A 371 -6.04 16.24 7.68
N MET A 372 -6.83 15.37 7.05
CA MET A 372 -7.94 15.76 6.17
C MET A 372 -9.11 16.41 6.91
N LYS A 373 -9.25 16.21 8.23
CA LYS A 373 -10.29 16.85 9.07
C LYS A 373 -9.86 18.18 9.68
N ARG A 374 -8.60 18.58 9.54
CA ARG A 374 -8.05 19.71 10.28
C ARG A 374 -8.56 21.05 9.75
N GLU A 375 -9.29 21.77 10.59
CA GLU A 375 -9.73 23.14 10.30
C GLU A 375 -8.54 24.11 10.28
N GLY A 376 -8.54 25.03 9.31
CA GLY A 376 -7.49 26.03 9.15
C GLY A 376 -6.26 25.58 8.36
N GLY A 377 -6.18 24.35 7.85
CA GLY A 377 -5.08 23.92 6.97
C GLY A 377 -3.68 23.88 7.63
N LEU A 378 -2.66 23.62 6.82
CA LEU A 378 -1.26 23.42 7.22
C LEU A 378 -0.38 24.56 6.68
N ASP A 379 0.60 25.01 7.47
CA ASP A 379 1.70 25.77 6.88
C ASP A 379 2.60 24.86 6.02
N ARG A 380 3.45 25.46 5.20
CA ARG A 380 4.31 24.74 4.24
C ARG A 380 5.30 23.77 4.91
N GLN A 381 5.84 24.14 6.08
CA GLN A 381 6.80 23.31 6.81
C GLN A 381 6.11 22.06 7.38
N THR A 382 4.95 22.24 7.99
CA THR A 382 4.12 21.15 8.51
C THR A 382 3.64 20.26 7.38
N ALA A 383 3.21 20.82 6.25
CA ALA A 383 2.81 20.07 5.07
C ALA A 383 3.96 19.19 4.52
N GLY A 384 5.18 19.72 4.45
CA GLY A 384 6.37 18.95 4.08
C GLY A 384 6.65 17.81 5.07
N SER A 385 6.55 18.07 6.37
CA SER A 385 6.72 17.03 7.41
C SER A 385 5.67 15.92 7.29
N VAL A 386 4.40 16.26 7.00
CA VAL A 386 3.33 15.28 6.76
C VAL A 386 3.64 14.41 5.53
N ALA A 387 4.13 15.00 4.44
CA ALA A 387 4.52 14.26 3.24
C ALA A 387 5.67 13.27 3.53
N ASP A 388 6.69 13.70 4.28
CA ASP A 388 7.79 12.83 4.71
C ASP A 388 7.31 11.66 5.57
N HIS A 389 6.40 11.92 6.52
CA HIS A 389 5.82 10.87 7.35
C HIS A 389 5.01 9.86 6.53
N ILE A 390 4.25 10.33 5.53
CA ILE A 390 3.51 9.46 4.59
C ILE A 390 4.51 8.60 3.79
N ALA A 391 5.58 9.19 3.26
CA ALA A 391 6.61 8.46 2.52
C ALA A 391 7.32 7.40 3.39
N ASP A 392 7.60 7.72 4.65
CA ASP A 392 8.17 6.77 5.63
C ASP A 392 7.24 5.57 5.87
N LEU A 393 5.94 5.80 6.11
CA LEU A 393 4.96 4.73 6.31
C LEU A 393 4.78 3.88 5.04
N CYS A 394 4.79 4.50 3.85
CA CYS A 394 4.80 3.80 2.58
C CYS A 394 6.06 2.93 2.42
N ALA A 395 7.24 3.46 2.75
CA ALA A 395 8.50 2.72 2.69
C ALA A 395 8.47 1.47 3.60
N LEU A 396 7.92 1.59 4.81
CA LEU A 396 7.74 0.44 5.71
C LEU A 396 6.83 -0.63 5.10
N MET A 397 5.70 -0.24 4.49
CA MET A 397 4.79 -1.18 3.82
C MET A 397 5.39 -1.83 2.57
N LEU A 398 6.26 -1.10 1.86
CA LEU A 398 7.00 -1.59 0.69
C LEU A 398 8.21 -2.47 1.09
N GLY A 399 8.53 -2.54 2.38
CA GLY A 399 9.52 -3.46 2.93
C GLY A 399 10.93 -2.86 3.05
N ALA A 400 11.03 -1.58 3.43
CA ALA A 400 12.30 -0.96 3.85
C ALA A 400 13.07 -1.84 4.87
N ARG A 401 14.40 -1.81 4.79
CA ARG A 401 15.32 -2.63 5.60
C ARG A 401 16.49 -1.79 6.10
N GLY A 402 17.19 -2.27 7.12
CA GLY A 402 18.40 -1.62 7.67
C GLY A 402 18.12 -0.19 8.11
N ASP A 403 19.05 0.72 7.76
CA ASP A 403 18.99 2.13 8.18
C ASP A 403 17.74 2.86 7.67
N GLU A 404 17.27 2.54 6.46
CA GLU A 404 16.05 3.13 5.90
C GLU A 404 14.81 2.77 6.71
N ARG A 405 14.76 1.54 7.24
CA ARG A 405 13.69 1.11 8.14
C ARG A 405 13.79 1.85 9.47
N ALA A 406 15.00 1.90 10.06
CA ALA A 406 15.21 2.58 11.34
C ALA A 406 14.84 4.07 11.25
N LEU A 407 15.21 4.74 10.15
CA LEU A 407 14.87 6.13 9.90
C LEU A 407 13.36 6.34 9.73
N ALA A 408 12.70 5.48 8.95
CA ALA A 408 11.24 5.54 8.78
C ALA A 408 10.48 5.28 10.09
N GLU A 409 11.00 4.37 10.93
CA GLU A 409 10.46 4.10 12.26
C GLU A 409 10.65 5.31 13.19
N ALA A 410 11.84 5.91 13.22
CA ALA A 410 12.15 7.04 14.10
C ALA A 410 11.42 8.34 13.73
N ARG A 411 11.09 8.54 12.45
CA ARG A 411 10.38 9.73 11.95
C ARG A 411 8.88 9.46 11.76
N GLY A 412 8.47 9.02 10.56
CA GLY A 412 7.05 8.91 10.19
C GLY A 412 6.23 7.98 11.06
N LEU A 413 6.76 6.81 11.45
CA LEU A 413 6.01 5.89 12.30
C LEU A 413 5.75 6.50 13.68
N ARG A 414 6.78 7.06 14.34
CA ARG A 414 6.61 7.73 15.64
C ARG A 414 5.70 8.94 15.54
N ALA A 415 5.79 9.73 14.47
CA ALA A 415 4.89 10.87 14.26
C ALA A 415 3.43 10.44 14.15
N ALA A 416 3.14 9.39 13.38
CA ALA A 416 1.80 8.83 13.27
C ALA A 416 1.32 8.22 14.61
N GLN A 417 2.20 7.53 15.35
CA GLN A 417 1.88 7.02 16.69
C GLN A 417 1.54 8.15 17.67
N ARG A 418 2.31 9.25 17.68
CA ARG A 418 2.01 10.44 18.51
C ARG A 418 0.67 11.07 18.14
N SER A 419 0.39 11.19 16.85
CA SER A 419 -0.91 11.68 16.37
C SER A 419 -2.05 10.78 16.85
N ALA A 420 -1.88 9.46 16.78
CA ALA A 420 -2.89 8.51 17.23
C ALA A 420 -3.05 8.51 18.76
N ILE A 421 -1.99 8.76 19.53
CA ILE A 421 -2.07 8.98 20.98
C ILE A 421 -2.90 10.24 21.26
N GLN A 422 -2.66 11.33 20.54
CA GLN A 422 -3.39 12.58 20.71
C GLN A 422 -4.88 12.40 20.37
N GLU A 423 -5.21 11.74 19.25
CA GLU A 423 -6.58 11.40 18.88
C GLU A 423 -7.27 10.55 19.97
N ALA A 424 -6.60 9.53 20.49
CA ALA A 424 -7.13 8.71 21.58
C ALA A 424 -7.38 9.51 22.86
N ILE A 425 -6.56 10.51 23.16
CA ILE A 425 -6.78 11.45 24.28
C ILE A 425 -7.99 12.34 23.98
N ASP A 426 -8.10 12.87 22.77
CA ASP A 426 -9.18 13.78 22.40
C ASP A 426 -10.57 13.12 22.47
N ASP A 427 -10.63 11.84 22.11
CA ASP A 427 -11.84 11.00 22.18
C ASP A 427 -12.13 10.45 23.58
N GLY A 428 -11.08 10.08 24.32
CA GLY A 428 -11.20 9.30 25.54
C GLY A 428 -11.11 10.08 26.85
N ALA A 429 -10.51 11.28 26.85
CA ALA A 429 -10.14 11.97 28.08
C ALA A 429 -11.32 12.27 29.02
N ALA A 430 -12.53 12.49 28.48
CA ALA A 430 -13.73 12.74 29.30
C ALA A 430 -14.15 11.53 30.15
N SER A 431 -13.73 10.32 29.78
CA SER A 431 -14.11 9.11 30.50
C SER A 431 -13.32 8.98 31.81
N CYS A 432 -14.04 8.71 32.90
CA CYS A 432 -13.42 8.30 34.16
C CYS A 432 -12.61 7.01 33.94
N GLY A 433 -11.37 6.97 34.45
CA GLY A 433 -10.48 5.82 34.27
C GLY A 433 -9.67 5.79 32.96
N PHE A 434 -9.81 6.80 32.08
CA PHE A 434 -8.93 6.92 30.91
C PHE A 434 -7.46 7.01 31.34
N SER A 435 -6.61 6.14 30.77
CA SER A 435 -5.22 5.95 31.17
C SER A 435 -4.31 5.62 30.00
N ALA A 436 -2.99 5.70 30.21
CA ALA A 436 -2.00 5.27 29.23
C ALA A 436 -2.16 3.78 28.85
N GLN A 437 -2.67 2.94 29.76
CA GLN A 437 -2.97 1.53 29.49
C GLN A 437 -4.04 1.38 28.41
N THR A 438 -5.11 2.19 28.47
CA THR A 438 -6.19 2.18 27.48
C THR A 438 -5.69 2.57 26.10
N VAL A 439 -4.83 3.60 26.02
CA VAL A 439 -4.23 4.05 24.75
C VAL A 439 -3.26 3.01 24.19
N ALA A 440 -2.41 2.45 25.04
CA ALA A 440 -1.45 1.41 24.68
C ALA A 440 -2.13 0.17 24.07
N GLY A 441 -3.25 -0.27 24.68
CA GLY A 441 -4.06 -1.37 24.16
C GLY A 441 -4.63 -1.12 22.76
N ARG A 442 -5.08 0.12 22.47
CA ARG A 442 -5.59 0.49 21.14
C ARG A 442 -4.50 0.50 20.07
N LEU A 443 -3.30 0.95 20.42
CA LEU A 443 -2.17 1.07 19.49
C LEU A 443 -1.35 -0.21 19.35
N GLY A 444 -1.55 -1.20 20.23
CA GLY A 444 -0.76 -2.43 20.27
C GLY A 444 0.68 -2.20 20.75
N VAL A 445 0.89 -1.23 21.64
CA VAL A 445 2.20 -0.89 22.24
C VAL A 445 2.15 -1.01 23.76
N THR A 446 3.28 -0.81 24.44
CA THR A 446 3.30 -0.79 25.91
C THR A 446 2.98 0.61 26.45
N PRO A 447 2.42 0.73 27.68
CA PRO A 447 2.20 2.04 28.30
C PRO A 447 3.48 2.84 28.46
N ARG A 448 4.58 2.16 28.80
CA ARG A 448 5.91 2.78 28.90
C ARG A 448 6.33 3.41 27.57
N TYR A 449 6.01 2.77 26.46
CA TYR A 449 6.29 3.30 25.14
C TYR A 449 5.41 4.52 24.79
N VAL A 450 4.15 4.56 25.23
CA VAL A 450 3.29 5.76 25.11
C VAL A 450 3.91 6.95 25.84
N HIS A 451 4.37 6.75 27.08
CA HIS A 451 5.05 7.80 27.85
C HIS A 451 6.34 8.25 27.14
N PHE A 452 7.19 7.31 26.72
CA PHE A 452 8.41 7.60 25.99
C PHE A 452 8.16 8.47 24.74
N LEU A 453 7.17 8.11 23.91
CA LEU A 453 6.84 8.86 22.68
C LEU A 453 6.40 10.30 22.95
N LEU A 454 5.68 10.53 24.06
CA LEU A 454 5.22 11.86 24.43
C LEU A 454 6.35 12.68 25.06
N GLU A 455 7.17 12.08 25.92
CA GLU A 455 8.31 12.71 26.58
C GLU A 455 9.38 13.14 25.56
N GLU A 456 9.61 12.33 24.52
CA GLU A 456 10.48 12.69 23.38
C GLU A 456 10.01 13.97 22.68
N ALA A 457 8.71 14.24 22.68
CA ALA A 457 8.10 15.46 22.15
C ALA A 457 7.92 16.58 23.21
N GLY A 458 8.47 16.42 24.41
CA GLY A 458 8.37 17.38 25.50
C GLY A 458 6.99 17.45 26.17
N ALA A 459 6.14 16.44 25.98
CA ALA A 459 4.78 16.40 26.50
C ALA A 459 4.60 15.31 27.58
N GLY A 460 3.79 15.62 28.60
CA GLY A 460 3.39 14.64 29.62
C GLY A 460 2.01 14.07 29.34
N PHE A 461 1.84 12.75 29.43
CA PHE A 461 0.52 12.12 29.24
C PHE A 461 -0.56 12.74 30.14
N GLY A 462 -0.26 12.87 31.44
CA GLY A 462 -1.20 13.43 32.42
C GLY A 462 -1.52 14.90 32.17
N SER A 463 -0.55 15.69 31.69
CA SER A 463 -0.79 17.10 31.37
C SER A 463 -1.65 17.26 30.11
N LEU A 464 -1.46 16.43 29.09
CA LEU A 464 -2.31 16.41 27.89
C LEU A 464 -3.75 16.03 28.21
N VAL A 465 -3.96 14.96 29.00
CA VAL A 465 -5.31 14.55 29.44
C VAL A 465 -5.97 15.67 30.24
N THR A 466 -5.25 16.25 31.20
CA THR A 466 -5.76 17.35 32.02
C THR A 466 -6.13 18.56 31.15
N ALA A 467 -5.26 18.95 30.22
CA ALA A 467 -5.50 20.06 29.31
C ALA A 467 -6.76 19.83 28.46
N ARG A 468 -6.95 18.61 27.93
CA ARG A 468 -8.15 18.25 27.18
C ARG A 468 -9.41 18.30 28.03
N ARG A 469 -9.38 17.75 29.25
CA ARG A 469 -10.52 17.81 30.19
C ARG A 469 -10.90 19.25 30.54
N LEU A 470 -9.91 20.10 30.82
CA LEU A 470 -10.14 21.53 31.09
C LEU A 470 -10.77 22.25 29.89
N ALA A 471 -10.33 21.94 28.68
CA ALA A 471 -10.92 22.50 27.46
C ALA A 471 -12.38 22.10 27.29
N LEU A 472 -12.72 20.83 27.57
CA LEU A 472 -14.10 20.33 27.54
C LEU A 472 -14.98 21.00 28.61
N VAL A 473 -14.48 21.15 29.83
CA VAL A 473 -15.20 21.89 30.89
C VAL A 473 -15.46 23.32 30.42
N ARG A 474 -14.44 24.01 29.91
CA ARG A 474 -14.60 25.39 29.43
C ARG A 474 -15.64 25.51 28.31
N ALA A 475 -15.64 24.56 27.36
CA ALA A 475 -16.63 24.53 26.28
C ALA A 475 -18.05 24.35 26.83
N ARG A 476 -18.26 23.36 27.73
CA ARG A 476 -19.57 23.11 28.35
C ARG A 476 -20.05 24.26 29.23
N LEU A 477 -19.15 24.94 29.94
CA LEU A 477 -19.52 26.13 30.74
C LEU A 477 -19.96 27.32 29.87
N ALA A 478 -19.52 27.39 28.61
CA ALA A 478 -19.91 28.44 27.67
C ALA A 478 -21.16 28.07 26.85
N ASP A 479 -21.62 26.83 26.90
CA ASP A 479 -22.72 26.32 26.09
C ASP A 479 -24.05 26.35 26.88
N PRO A 480 -25.07 27.10 26.41
CA PRO A 480 -26.37 27.19 27.07
C PRO A 480 -27.07 25.85 27.30
N GLN A 481 -26.77 24.82 26.51
CA GLN A 481 -27.37 23.48 26.69
C GLN A 481 -27.00 22.84 28.03
N PHE A 482 -25.88 23.24 28.62
CA PHE A 482 -25.42 22.76 29.93
C PHE A 482 -25.78 23.71 31.08
N ALA A 483 -26.65 24.72 30.83
CA ALA A 483 -27.05 25.69 31.84
C ALA A 483 -27.76 25.07 33.07
N GLY A 484 -28.33 23.87 32.94
CA GLY A 484 -28.97 23.15 34.05
C GLY A 484 -28.00 22.38 34.96
N LEU A 485 -26.76 22.15 34.54
CA LEU A 485 -25.76 21.42 35.35
C LEU A 485 -24.90 22.39 36.16
N SER A 486 -24.54 22.00 37.37
CA SER A 486 -23.57 22.71 38.22
C SER A 486 -22.13 22.56 37.71
N VAL A 487 -21.24 23.46 38.13
CA VAL A 487 -19.80 23.38 37.80
C VAL A 487 -19.19 22.04 38.21
N PRO A 488 -19.42 21.51 39.43
CA PRO A 488 -18.94 20.19 39.83
C PRO A 488 -19.46 19.06 38.93
N GLU A 489 -20.74 19.06 38.56
CA GLU A 489 -21.32 18.03 37.68
C GLU A 489 -20.68 18.05 36.29
N ILE A 490 -20.45 19.24 35.73
CA ILE A 490 -19.73 19.40 34.46
C ILE A 490 -18.29 18.87 34.57
N ALA A 491 -17.60 19.15 35.68
CA ALA A 491 -16.23 18.68 35.91
C ALA A 491 -16.16 17.14 36.01
N VAL A 492 -17.08 16.51 36.77
CA VAL A 492 -17.18 15.05 36.87
C VAL A 492 -17.52 14.44 35.52
N ALA A 493 -18.47 15.01 34.77
CA ALA A 493 -18.82 14.57 33.41
C ALA A 493 -17.69 14.75 32.38
N CYS A 494 -16.67 15.55 32.71
CA CYS A 494 -15.43 15.70 31.93
C CYS A 494 -14.29 14.84 32.48
N GLY A 495 -14.52 13.97 33.46
CA GLY A 495 -13.55 12.99 33.95
C GLY A 495 -12.67 13.48 35.11
N PHE A 496 -13.02 14.57 35.79
CA PHE A 496 -12.35 14.97 37.03
C PHE A 496 -12.89 14.20 38.24
N GLY A 497 -12.02 13.44 38.92
CA GLY A 497 -12.37 12.74 40.17
C GLY A 497 -12.10 13.54 41.45
N ASP A 498 -11.32 14.62 41.36
CA ASP A 498 -10.97 15.51 42.47
C ASP A 498 -11.32 16.96 42.09
N LEU A 499 -12.36 17.48 42.72
CA LEU A 499 -12.91 18.80 42.44
C LEU A 499 -12.03 19.94 42.95
N GLN A 500 -11.28 19.74 44.03
CA GLN A 500 -10.35 20.75 44.55
C GLN A 500 -9.17 20.92 43.59
N LYS A 501 -8.60 19.80 43.16
CA LYS A 501 -7.52 19.79 42.17
C LYS A 501 -7.98 20.38 40.83
N PHE A 502 -9.20 20.05 40.39
CA PHE A 502 -9.81 20.65 39.21
C PHE A 502 -9.86 22.18 39.29
N GLN A 503 -10.37 22.75 40.39
CA GLN A 503 -10.49 24.20 40.53
C GLN A 503 -9.14 24.90 40.42
N LEU A 504 -8.12 24.38 41.12
CA LEU A 504 -6.76 24.90 41.06
C LEU A 504 -6.20 24.86 39.63
N GLN A 505 -6.39 23.74 38.93
CA GLN A 505 -5.90 23.56 37.55
C GLN A 505 -6.65 24.44 36.55
N PHE A 506 -7.94 24.68 36.73
CA PHE A 506 -8.73 25.56 35.88
C PHE A 506 -8.28 27.02 36.03
N VAL A 507 -8.12 27.49 37.27
CA VAL A 507 -7.62 28.84 37.56
C VAL A 507 -6.20 29.02 37.03
N ALA A 508 -5.31 28.05 37.26
CA ALA A 508 -3.95 28.11 36.73
C ALA A 508 -3.90 28.20 35.20
N ARG A 509 -4.86 27.58 34.49
CA ARG A 509 -4.87 27.54 33.02
C ARG A 509 -5.57 28.74 32.38
N PHE A 510 -6.60 29.29 33.01
CA PHE A 510 -7.50 30.30 32.44
C PHE A 510 -7.54 31.63 33.20
N GLY A 511 -6.94 31.71 34.39
CA GLY A 511 -6.81 32.95 35.17
C GLY A 511 -8.08 33.36 35.95
N GLU A 512 -9.17 32.60 35.87
CA GLU A 512 -10.42 32.91 36.56
C GLU A 512 -11.11 31.64 37.10
N GLN A 513 -12.02 31.82 38.06
CA GLN A 513 -12.79 30.71 38.63
C GLN A 513 -13.83 30.18 37.64
N PRO A 514 -14.11 28.85 37.59
CA PRO A 514 -15.06 28.29 36.63
C PRO A 514 -16.47 28.89 36.70
N GLY A 515 -16.96 29.21 37.92
CA GLY A 515 -18.25 29.85 38.11
C GLY A 515 -18.30 31.28 37.57
N ALA A 516 -17.24 32.06 37.79
CA ALA A 516 -17.10 33.41 37.25
C ALA A 516 -17.01 33.39 35.72
N PHE A 517 -16.26 32.44 35.15
CA PHE A 517 -16.18 32.22 33.71
C PHE A 517 -17.57 32.00 33.09
N ARG A 518 -18.40 31.15 33.72
CA ARG A 518 -19.76 30.86 33.27
C ARG A 518 -20.64 32.10 33.33
N ALA A 519 -20.70 32.76 34.49
CA ALA A 519 -21.53 33.96 34.68
C ALA A 519 -21.23 35.04 33.63
N ARG A 520 -19.95 35.20 33.25
CA ARG A 520 -19.50 36.15 32.22
C ARG A 520 -19.89 35.76 30.79
N ARG A 521 -20.15 34.48 30.50
CA ARG A 521 -20.51 33.97 29.17
C ARG A 521 -22.01 33.81 28.96
N THR A 522 -22.77 33.71 30.05
CA THR A 522 -24.23 33.57 30.05
C THR A 522 -24.97 34.88 30.32
N ALA A 523 -24.26 35.95 30.70
CA ALA A 523 -24.74 37.32 30.72
C ALA A 523 -24.65 37.91 29.31
#